data_AF-A0A0M3HIU4-F1
#
_entry.id   AF-A0A0M3HIU4-F1
#
_cell.length_a   1.000
_cell.length_b   1.000
_cell.length_c   1.000
_cell.angle_alpha   90.00
_cell.angle_beta   90.00
_cell.angle_gamma   90.00
#
_symmetry.space_group_name_H-M   'P 1'
#
loop_
_entity.id
_entity.type
_entity.pdbx_description
1 polymer ?
#
loop_
_entity_poly.entity_id
_entity_poly.type
_entity_poly.pdbx_seq_one_letter_code
_entity_poly.pdbx_strand_id
1 'polypeptide(L)'
;MNESMLSSGNDEFLNDVHINENLHSSPYVHLTQIAFKRGNRKMKWDMALRPDSVACVLYHRSMDSLLFVKQFRPGIIIILL
;
A
#
# COMPACT_ATOMS: atom_id res chain seq x y z
N MET A 1 8.51 7.74 42.26
CA MET A 1 7.79 7.51 40.99
C MET A 1 8.86 7.34 39.93
N ASN A 2 8.95 6.15 39.31
CA ASN A 2 10.02 5.82 38.37
C ASN A 2 9.79 6.49 37.02
N GLU A 3 10.82 7.16 36.49
CA GLU A 3 10.86 7.77 35.16
C GLU A 3 10.81 6.74 34.01
N SER A 4 10.73 5.43 34.31
CA SER A 4 10.67 4.33 33.35
C SER A 4 9.28 4.09 32.72
N MET A 5 8.30 4.95 32.99
CA MET A 5 6.91 4.83 32.47
C MET A 5 6.57 5.87 31.38
N LEU A 6 7.53 6.71 30.97
CA LEU A 6 7.31 7.78 29.97
C LEU A 6 7.80 7.44 28.55
N SER A 7 8.28 6.23 28.26
CA SER A 7 8.78 5.88 26.92
C SER A 7 7.74 5.31 25.96
N SER A 8 6.46 5.25 26.30
CA SER A 8 5.45 4.55 25.49
C SER A 8 4.76 5.44 24.43
N GLY A 9 5.38 6.54 24.00
CA GLY A 9 4.74 7.54 23.12
C GLY A 9 5.38 7.76 21.75
N ASN A 10 6.56 7.19 21.44
CA ASN A 10 7.32 7.53 20.23
C ASN A 10 7.37 6.43 19.15
N ASP A 11 6.85 5.23 19.41
CA ASP A 11 6.87 4.11 18.45
C ASP A 11 5.71 4.14 17.44
N GLU A 12 4.73 5.05 17.62
CA GLU A 12 3.59 5.15 16.70
C GLU A 12 3.95 5.86 15.39
N PHE A 13 5.04 6.62 15.36
CA PHE A 13 5.45 7.41 14.20
C PHE A 13 6.66 6.79 13.51
N LEU A 14 6.68 6.90 12.18
CA LEU A 14 7.82 6.47 11.40
C LEU A 14 9.04 7.34 11.76
N ASN A 15 10.14 6.69 12.12
CA ASN A 15 11.45 7.31 12.30
C ASN A 15 12.41 6.76 11.23
N ASP A 16 13.44 7.53 10.86
CA ASP A 16 14.50 7.10 9.94
C ASP A 16 14.01 6.62 8.54
N VAL A 17 13.15 7.43 7.90
CA VAL A 17 12.53 7.08 6.62
C VAL A 17 13.46 7.39 5.45
N HIS A 18 13.81 6.36 4.68
CA HIS A 18 14.54 6.48 3.42
C HIS A 18 13.69 6.04 2.23
N ILE A 19 13.57 6.90 1.22
CA ILE A 19 12.83 6.60 -0.01
C ILE A 19 13.83 6.25 -1.11
N ASN A 20 13.66 5.07 -1.71
CA ASN A 20 14.42 4.66 -2.89
C ASN A 20 13.54 4.78 -4.15
N GLU A 21 13.83 5.75 -5.00
CA GLU A 21 13.09 6.00 -6.25
C GLU A 21 13.58 5.12 -7.41
N ASN A 22 14.76 4.50 -7.27
CA ASN A 22 15.40 3.73 -8.33
C ASN A 22 15.14 2.22 -8.17
N LEU A 23 13.89 1.83 -8.38
CA LEU A 23 13.42 0.44 -8.27
C LEU A 23 13.30 -0.23 -9.65
N HIS A 24 14.41 -0.37 -10.37
CA HIS A 24 14.40 -1.04 -11.70
C HIS A 24 14.18 -2.56 -11.64
N SER A 25 14.46 -3.22 -10.51
CA SER A 25 14.39 -4.68 -10.38
C SER A 25 13.70 -5.15 -9.08
N SER A 26 12.59 -4.51 -8.71
CA SER A 26 11.83 -4.92 -7.51
C SER A 26 11.23 -6.32 -7.72
N PRO A 27 11.35 -7.25 -6.74
CA PRO A 27 10.71 -8.56 -6.81
C PRO A 27 9.20 -8.50 -6.46
N TYR A 28 8.70 -7.36 -6.01
CA TYR A 28 7.32 -7.22 -5.51
C TYR A 28 6.39 -6.48 -6.47
N VAL A 29 6.94 -5.55 -7.25
CA VAL A 29 6.19 -4.71 -8.19
C VAL A 29 7.00 -4.57 -9.46
N HIS A 30 6.39 -4.90 -10.60
CA HIS A 30 7.01 -4.73 -11.91
C HIS A 30 6.28 -3.65 -12.70
N LEU A 31 6.98 -2.55 -13.00
CA LEU A 31 6.47 -1.52 -13.88
C LEU A 31 6.62 -1.97 -15.32
N THR A 32 5.52 -1.95 -16.07
CA THR A 32 5.48 -2.32 -17.49
C THR A 32 4.61 -1.34 -18.26
N GLN A 33 4.83 -1.22 -19.58
CA GLN A 33 3.99 -0.43 -20.46
C GLN A 33 3.39 -1.36 -21.51
N ILE A 34 2.07 -1.34 -21.62
CA ILE A 34 1.38 -1.97 -22.75
C ILE A 34 1.15 -0.93 -23.85
N ALA A 35 1.31 -1.33 -25.10
CA ALA A 35 0.99 -0.52 -26.27
C ALA A 35 0.03 -1.30 -27.17
N PHE A 36 -1.10 -0.70 -27.52
CA PHE A 36 -2.14 -1.36 -28.31
C PHE A 36 -2.86 -0.38 -29.23
N LYS A 37 -3.55 -0.91 -30.24
CA LYS A 37 -4.34 -0.10 -31.18
C LYS A 37 -5.81 -0.10 -30.74
N ARG A 38 -6.42 1.08 -30.63
CA ARG A 38 -7.87 1.25 -30.44
C ARG A 38 -8.43 1.98 -31.66
N GLY A 39 -9.01 1.23 -32.60
CA GLY A 39 -9.43 1.74 -33.91
C GLY A 39 -8.23 2.21 -34.73
N ASN A 40 -8.16 3.51 -35.04
CA ASN A 40 -7.02 4.13 -35.73
C ASN A 40 -6.02 4.84 -34.82
N ARG A 41 -6.20 4.76 -33.49
CA ARG A 41 -5.29 5.40 -32.53
C ARG A 41 -4.35 4.37 -31.88
N LYS A 42 -3.09 4.75 -31.73
CA LYS A 42 -2.11 4.01 -30.92
C LYS A 42 -2.21 4.49 -29.47
N MET A 43 -2.49 3.58 -28.55
CA MET A 43 -2.60 3.83 -27.12
C MET A 43 -1.42 3.21 -26.39
N LYS A 44 -1.07 3.80 -25.24
CA LYS A 44 -0.07 3.29 -24.31
C LYS A 44 -0.61 3.43 -22.89
N TRP A 45 -0.43 2.41 -22.07
CA TRP A 45 -0.79 2.42 -20.65
C TRP A 45 0.36 1.85 -19.81
N ASP A 46 0.76 2.62 -18.80
CA ASP A 46 1.70 2.16 -17.78
C ASP A 46 0.95 1.38 -16.71
N MET A 47 1.55 0.27 -16.27
CA MET A 47 0.96 -0.69 -15.35
C MET A 47 1.98 -1.07 -14.28
N ALA A 48 1.50 -1.24 -13.05
CA ALA A 48 2.27 -1.81 -11.95
C ALA A 48 1.76 -3.23 -11.65
N LEU A 49 2.43 -4.23 -12.20
CA LEU A 49 2.08 -5.63 -12.00
C LEU A 49 2.54 -6.10 -10.61
N ARG A 50 1.69 -6.90 -9.96
CA ARG A 50 1.95 -7.53 -8.66
C ARG A 50 1.49 -8.99 -8.70
N PRO A 51 2.04 -9.88 -7.85
CA PRO A 51 1.48 -11.21 -7.66
C PRO A 51 -0.01 -11.16 -7.27
N ASP A 52 -0.73 -12.23 -7.60
CA ASP A 52 -2.13 -12.38 -7.22
C ASP A 52 -2.32 -12.32 -5.70
N SER A 53 -3.48 -11.82 -5.27
CA SER A 53 -3.80 -11.65 -3.86
C SER A 53 -5.26 -11.98 -3.58
N VAL A 54 -5.60 -12.15 -2.31
CA VAL A 54 -6.95 -12.49 -1.84
C VAL A 54 -7.51 -11.36 -0.98
N ALA A 55 -8.82 -11.17 -1.06
CA ALA A 55 -9.57 -10.31 -0.17
C ALA A 55 -10.84 -11.03 0.27
N CYS A 56 -11.27 -10.82 1.50
CA CYS A 56 -12.52 -11.36 2.01
C CYS A 56 -13.31 -10.27 2.75
N VAL A 57 -14.63 -10.45 2.77
CA VAL A 57 -15.55 -9.61 3.55
C VAL A 57 -16.23 -10.53 4.56
N LEU A 58 -16.12 -10.18 5.83
CA LEU A 58 -16.72 -10.93 6.92
C LEU A 58 -17.90 -10.15 7.48
N TYR A 59 -19.06 -10.80 7.54
CA TYR A 59 -20.31 -10.21 8.04
C TYR A 59 -20.74 -10.92 9.33
N HIS A 60 -20.97 -10.14 10.38
CA HIS A 60 -21.42 -10.61 11.67
C HIS A 60 -22.95 -10.44 11.81
N ARG A 61 -23.70 -11.53 11.61
CA ARG A 61 -25.17 -11.52 11.51
C ARG A 61 -25.88 -10.91 12.71
N SER A 62 -25.49 -11.24 13.95
CA SER A 62 -26.20 -10.76 15.14
C SER A 62 -25.92 -9.30 15.48
N MET A 63 -24.83 -8.74 14.95
CA MET A 63 -24.45 -7.33 15.18
C MET A 63 -24.78 -6.46 13.97
N ASP A 64 -25.31 -7.05 12.89
CA ASP A 64 -25.54 -6.39 11.62
C ASP A 64 -24.34 -5.53 11.17
N SER A 65 -23.14 -6.12 11.21
CA SER A 65 -21.90 -5.38 11.02
C SER A 65 -20.87 -6.10 10.15
N LEU A 66 -20.05 -5.31 9.46
CA LEU A 66 -18.93 -5.79 8.65
C LEU A 66 -17.63 -5.66 9.44
N LEU A 67 -16.78 -6.68 9.35
CA LEU A 67 -15.46 -6.67 9.98
C LEU A 67 -14.41 -6.20 8.97
N PHE A 68 -13.71 -5.13 9.33
CA PHE A 68 -12.58 -4.58 8.59
C PHE A 68 -11.32 -4.55 9.45
N VAL A 69 -10.16 -4.47 8.80
CA VAL A 69 -8.86 -4.32 9.49
C VAL A 69 -8.36 -2.89 9.37
N LYS A 70 -7.76 -2.36 10.44
CA LYS A 70 -6.99 -1.11 10.42
C LYS A 70 -5.51 -1.46 10.39
N GLN A 71 -4.81 -1.07 9.32
CA GLN A 71 -3.38 -1.36 9.14
C GLN A 71 -2.67 -0.16 8.54
N PHE A 72 -1.41 0.02 8.89
CA PHE A 72 -0.54 0.99 8.25
C PHE A 72 -0.29 0.62 6.77
N ARG A 73 -0.34 1.63 5.88
CA ARG A 73 -0.16 1.46 4.43
C ARG A 73 0.84 2.53 3.93
N PRO A 74 2.15 2.21 3.84
CA PRO A 74 3.19 3.18 3.50
C PRO A 74 2.93 3.96 2.21
N GLY A 75 2.40 3.29 1.18
CA GLY A 75 2.12 3.90 -0.12
C GLY A 75 1.06 4.99 -0.12
N ILE A 76 0.22 5.12 0.91
CA ILE A 76 -0.77 6.20 1.00
C ILE A 76 -0.13 7.50 1.47
N ILE A 77 0.84 7.43 2.39
CA ILE A 77 1.52 8.61 2.92
C ILE A 77 2.31 9.33 1.83
N ILE A 78 3.03 8.57 0.99
CA ILE A 78 3.87 9.13 -0.06
C ILE A 78 3.03 9.90 -1.11
N ILE A 79 1.76 9.55 -1.32
CA ILE A 79 0.86 10.24 -2.27
C ILE A 79 0.42 11.62 -1.75
N LEU A 80 0.46 11.85 -0.43
CA LEU A 80 0.01 13.10 0.21
C LEU A 80 1.16 14.08 0.50
N LEU A 81 2.41 13.70 0.20
CA LEU A 81 3.59 14.57 0.25
C LEU A 81 3.80 15.26 -1.11
#